data_AF-A0A3B5M6J8-F1
#
_entry.id   AF-A0A3B5M6J8-F1
#
_cell.length_a   1.000
_cell.length_b   1.000
_cell.length_c   1.000
_cell.angle_alpha   90.00
_cell.angle_beta   90.00
_cell.angle_gamma   90.00
#
_symmetry.space_group_name_H-M   'P 1'
#
loop_
_entity.id
_entity.type
_entity.pdbx_description
1 polymer ?
#
loop_
_entity_poly.entity_id
_entity_poly.type
_entity_poly.pdbx_seq_one_letter_code
_entity_poly.pdbx_strand_id
1 'polypeptide(L)' 'MKHFACFECGTMLGGQRYIMKNGRPYCCGCFESLYAEYCEACGENIGKHLLCVCKAG' A
#
# COMPACT_ATOMS: atom_id res chain seq x y z
N MET A 1 -8.70 17.68 18.23
CA MET A 1 -9.08 17.11 16.92
C MET A 1 -8.10 15.99 16.60
N LYS A 2 -8.55 14.74 16.49
CA LYS A 2 -7.68 13.64 16.06
C LYS A 2 -7.44 13.82 14.56
N HIS A 3 -6.25 14.26 14.18
CA HIS A 3 -5.93 14.53 12.79
C HIS A 3 -6.03 13.22 11.99
N PHE A 4 -6.77 13.24 10.88
CA PHE A 4 -6.96 12.10 10.00
C PHE A 4 -5.61 11.79 9.33
N ALA A 5 -4.93 10.76 9.83
CA ALA A 5 -3.55 10.43 9.50
C ALA A 5 -3.37 8.94 9.25
N CYS A 6 -2.34 8.57 8.48
CA CYS A 6 -2.02 7.19 8.19
C CYS A 6 -1.71 6.44 9.48
N PHE A 7 -2.33 5.27 9.63
CA PHE A 7 -2.12 4.43 10.79
C PHE A 7 -0.69 3.89 10.89
N GLU A 8 -0.01 3.71 9.75
CA GLU A 8 1.35 3.17 9.69
C GLU A 8 2.43 4.24 9.93
N CYS A 9 2.46 5.27 9.10
CA CYS A 9 3.52 6.29 9.14
C CYS A 9 3.12 7.61 9.82
N GLY A 10 1.86 7.75 10.24
CA GLY A 10 1.37 8.97 10.89
C GLY A 10 1.19 10.17 9.94
N THR A 11 1.42 10.02 8.63
CA THR A 11 1.31 11.15 7.68
C THR A 11 -0.12 11.67 7.60
N MET A 12 -0.29 12.99 7.50
CA MET A 12 -1.61 13.60 7.38
C MET A 12 -2.26 13.22 6.04
N LEU A 13 -3.46 12.66 6.10
CA LEU A 13 -4.21 12.20 4.92
C LEU A 13 -5.23 13.23 4.43
N GLY A 14 -5.36 14.38 5.10
CA GLY A 14 -6.26 15.45 4.71
C GLY A 14 -5.93 15.98 3.31
N GLY A 15 -6.86 15.82 2.37
CA GLY A 15 -6.67 16.24 0.97
C GLY A 15 -5.78 15.32 0.13
N GLN A 16 -5.35 14.17 0.66
CA GLN A 16 -4.55 13.17 -0.06
C GLN A 16 -5.39 11.92 -0.32
N ARG A 17 -4.97 11.09 -1.30
CA ARG A 17 -5.56 9.77 -1.51
C ARG A 17 -5.14 8.84 -0.37
N TYR A 18 -6.10 8.11 0.18
CA TYR A 18 -5.89 7.14 1.24
C TYR A 18 -6.78 5.93 1.02
N ILE A 19 -6.45 4.84 1.71
CA ILE A 19 -7.15 3.56 1.63
C ILE A 19 -7.58 3.16 3.03
N MET A 20 -8.86 2.80 3.20
CA MET A 20 -9.37 2.24 4.45
C MET A 20 -9.31 0.72 4.42
N LYS A 21 -8.63 0.13 5.41
CA LYS A 21 -8.59 -1.32 5.59
C LYS A 21 -8.78 -1.67 7.05
N ASN A 22 -9.69 -2.61 7.34
CA ASN A 22 -10.06 -3.01 8.70
C ASN A 22 -10.42 -1.82 9.62
N GLY A 23 -11.07 -0.79 9.06
CA GLY A 23 -11.46 0.42 9.80
C GLY A 23 -10.31 1.40 10.09
N ARG A 24 -9.10 1.17 9.57
CA ARG A 24 -7.93 2.04 9.75
C ARG A 24 -7.52 2.70 8.43
N PRO A 25 -7.19 4.01 8.42
CA PRO A 25 -6.77 4.71 7.22
C PRO A 25 -5.26 4.55 6.97
N TYR A 26 -4.89 4.24 5.73
CA TYR A 26 -3.50 4.10 5.28
C TYR A 26 -3.22 5.02 4.09
N CYS A 27 -2.02 5.62 4.01
CA CYS A 27 -1.61 6.32 2.79
C CYS A 27 -1.34 5.30 1.67
N CYS A 28 -1.45 5.74 0.42
CA CYS A 28 -1.19 4.86 -0.73
C CYS A 28 0.20 4.22 -0.66
N GLY A 29 1.24 4.97 -0.26
CA GLY A 29 2.61 4.45 -0.15
C GLY A 29 2.76 3.33 0.88
N CYS A 30 2.23 3.51 2.10
CA CYS A 30 2.27 2.46 3.12
C CYS A 30 1.38 1.28 2.76
N PHE A 31 0.21 1.53 2.17
CA PHE A 31 -0.65 0.46 1.71
C PHE A 31 0.05 -0.37 0.62
N GLU A 32 0.67 0.27 -0.37
CA GLU A 32 1.48 -0.41 -1.38
C GLU A 32 2.68 -1.12 -0.76
N SER A 33 3.36 -0.55 0.24
CA SER A 33 4.52 -1.21 0.85
C SER A 33 4.15 -2.39 1.75
N LEU A 34 3.01 -2.34 2.43
CA LEU A 34 2.54 -3.38 3.35
C LEU A 34 1.80 -4.51 2.65
N TYR A 35 1.10 -4.19 1.55
CA TYR A 35 0.20 -5.12 0.87
C TYR A 35 0.56 -5.39 -0.58
N ALA A 36 1.57 -4.72 -1.16
CA ALA A 36 2.11 -5.26 -2.38
C ALA A 36 2.81 -6.56 -2.06
N GLU A 37 2.40 -7.60 -2.78
CA GLU A 37 3.23 -8.77 -2.93
C GLU A 37 4.48 -8.33 -3.69
N TYR A 38 5.65 -8.57 -3.12
CA TYR A 38 6.91 -8.41 -3.82
C TYR A 38 7.24 -9.77 -4.40
N CYS A 39 7.62 -9.80 -5.68
CA CYS A 39 8.04 -11.06 -6.30
C CYS A 39 9.36 -11.49 -5.67
N GLU A 40 9.41 -12.65 -5.03
CA GLU A 40 10.64 -13.19 -4.42
C GLU A 40 11.76 -13.44 -5.44
N ALA A 41 11.42 -13.57 -6.73
CA ALA A 41 12.38 -13.76 -7.81
C ALA A 41 13.03 -12.47 -8.32
N CYS A 42 12.34 -11.32 -8.27
CA CYS A 42 12.88 -10.04 -8.78
C CYS A 42 12.95 -8.92 -7.73
N GLY A 43 12.39 -9.11 -6.53
CA GLY A 43 12.34 -8.10 -5.47
C GLY A 43 11.44 -6.90 -5.77
N GLU A 44 10.70 -6.91 -6.88
CA GLU A 44 9.85 -5.80 -7.30
C GLU A 44 8.40 -5.94 -6.87
N ASN A 45 7.73 -4.79 -6.76
CA ASN A 45 6.34 -4.63 -6.32
C ASN A 45 5.36 -5.13 -7.39
N ILE A 46 4.72 -6.28 -7.16
CA ILE A 46 3.78 -6.91 -8.12
C ILE A 46 2.55 -6.02 -8.36
N GLY A 47 2.19 -5.18 -7.38
CA GLY A 47 0.99 -4.33 -7.39
C GLY A 47 0.94 -3.28 -8.52
N LYS A 48 2.04 -3.01 -9.22
CA LYS A 48 2.08 -2.01 -10.31
C LYS A 48 1.90 -2.61 -11.70
N HIS A 49 1.96 -3.93 -11.80
CA HIS A 49 1.94 -4.61 -13.07
C HIS A 49 0.92 -5.75 -12.98
N LEU A 50 -0.29 -5.50 -13.49
CA LEU A 50 -1.20 -6.54 -14.00
C LEU A 50 -0.55 -7.43 -15.10
N LEU A 51 0.75 -7.23 -15.36
CA LEU A 51 1.61 -7.86 -16.34
C LEU A 51 2.85 -8.51 -15.71
N CYS A 52 3.07 -8.46 -14.38
CA CYS A 52 4.12 -9.31 -13.76
C CYS A 52 3.56 -10.71 -13.62
N VAL A 53 3.47 -11.37 -14.78
CA VAL A 53 3.23 -12.78 -14.97
C VAL A 53 4.50 -13.51 -14.52
N CYS A 54 4.84 -13.43 -13.24
CA CYS A 54 5.47 -14.57 -12.59
C CYS A 54 4.35 -15.61 -12.45
N LYS A 55 4.01 -16.25 -13.59
CA LYS A 55 3.24 -17.48 -13.57
C LYS A 55 3.89 -18.35 -12.52
N ALA A 56 3.10 -18.71 -11.51
CA ALA A 56 3.38 -19.85 -10.66
C ALA A 56 3.91 -20.97 -11.55
N GLY A 57 5.22 -21.22 -11.44
CA GLY A 57 5.83 -22.48 -11.85
C GLY A 57 5.59 -23.49 -10.75
#